data_AF-A0A817D5T7-F1
#
_entry.id   AF-A0A817D5T7-F1
#
_cell.length_a   1.000
_cell.length_b   1.000
_cell.length_c   1.000
_cell.angle_alpha   90.00
_cell.angle_beta   90.00
_cell.angle_gamma   90.00
#
_symmetry.space_group_name_H-M   'P 1'
#
loop_
_entity.id
_entity.type
_entity.pdbx_description
1 polymer ?
#
loop_
_entity_poly.entity_id
_entity_poly.type
_entity_poly.pdbx_seq_one_letter_code
_entity_poly.pdbx_strand_id
1 'polypeptide(L)'
;MTCTQCTCAALIAGAVGWNCVTSNGTCQLITNYSLDNGHIVETTNGSFFFQQFPSHLLLTTSDTTAEITSTTTTTTTALDCIASLVGATSLLYLANVSSQSYTKYSYIYTAVTTSTRLTLSFRMDSNNWSLDTVSVKKSGTSIELLANGDFHLGNGTGLSSCNPYNATKSGFVINDSLNAQSGSFYWKDGSTGAADYLYYYFPTDIGTNYTVSFYLKSGGGLPNSAHVYIGS
;
A
#
# COMPACT_ATOMS: atom_id res chain seq x y z
N MET A 1 20.24 23.22 21.24
CA MET A 1 21.04 21.99 21.05
C MET A 1 21.16 21.71 19.56
N THR A 2 22.37 21.74 19.01
CA THR A 2 22.65 21.45 17.60
C THR A 2 22.86 19.95 17.43
N CYS A 3 21.98 19.27 16.67
CA CYS A 3 22.18 17.88 16.28
C CYS A 3 23.34 17.80 15.28
N THR A 4 24.51 17.35 15.71
CA THR A 4 25.70 17.25 14.85
C THR A 4 25.75 15.98 14.01
N GLN A 5 24.82 15.03 14.20
CA GLN A 5 24.77 13.76 13.44
C GLN A 5 23.32 13.27 13.19
N CYS A 6 22.50 14.10 12.58
CA CYS A 6 21.17 13.69 12.14
C CYS A 6 21.27 13.12 10.71
N THR A 7 21.20 11.79 10.56
CA THR A 7 21.11 11.11 9.25
C THR A 7 19.66 11.13 8.79
N CYS A 8 19.32 11.96 7.80
CA CYS A 8 17.97 11.98 7.22
C CYS A 8 17.87 10.96 6.08
N ALA A 9 17.02 9.95 6.25
CA ALA A 9 16.69 8.98 5.21
C ALA A 9 15.26 9.21 4.73
N ALA A 10 15.08 9.47 3.44
CA ALA A 10 13.77 9.47 2.80
C ALA A 10 13.53 8.11 2.15
N LEU A 11 12.49 7.40 2.57
CA LEU A 11 12.03 6.18 1.89
C LEU A 11 10.92 6.58 0.91
N ILE A 12 11.22 6.54 -0.39
CA ILE A 12 10.20 6.64 -1.44
C ILE A 12 10.36 5.41 -2.33
N ALA A 13 9.24 4.76 -2.63
CA ALA A 13 9.18 3.56 -3.44
C ALA A 13 9.82 3.80 -4.82
N GLY A 14 10.91 3.08 -5.11
CA GLY A 14 11.57 3.07 -6.41
C GLY A 14 12.58 4.20 -6.66
N ALA A 15 13.78 4.07 -6.06
CA ALA A 15 15.07 4.62 -6.49
C ALA A 15 15.14 6.07 -7.04
N VAL A 16 15.60 7.03 -6.23
CA VAL A 16 16.83 7.84 -6.45
C VAL A 16 17.27 8.41 -5.08
N GLY A 17 18.56 8.32 -4.74
CA GLY A 17 19.10 8.86 -3.49
C GLY A 17 19.13 10.38 -3.48
N TRP A 18 18.41 11.01 -2.56
CA TRP A 18 18.52 12.44 -2.27
C TRP A 18 19.39 12.63 -1.04
N ASN A 19 20.36 13.56 -1.11
CA ASN A 19 21.12 14.00 0.05
C ASN A 19 20.32 15.11 0.74
N CYS A 20 19.85 14.85 1.96
CA CYS A 20 19.31 15.89 2.83
C CYS A 20 20.46 16.56 3.58
N VAL A 21 20.43 17.90 3.69
CA VAL A 21 21.35 18.64 4.57
C VAL A 21 20.58 19.14 5.77
N THR A 22 21.21 19.06 6.94
CA THR A 22 20.72 19.70 8.16
C THR A 22 21.26 21.13 8.22
N SER A 23 20.38 22.11 8.14
CA SER A 23 20.70 23.51 8.41
C SER A 23 19.81 24.00 9.55
N ASN A 24 20.42 24.58 10.58
CA ASN A 24 19.74 25.15 11.75
C ASN A 24 18.69 24.23 12.42
N GLY A 25 18.93 22.92 12.47
CA GLY A 25 18.02 21.96 13.11
C GLY A 25 16.79 21.57 12.29
N THR A 26 16.73 21.96 11.01
CA THR A 26 15.70 21.53 10.06
C THR A 26 16.32 20.66 8.95
N CYS A 27 15.67 19.56 8.58
CA CYS A 27 16.07 18.77 7.42
C CYS A 27 15.45 19.36 6.16
N GLN A 28 16.30 19.78 5.23
CA GLN A 28 15.89 20.30 3.93
C GLN A 28 16.23 19.28 2.85
N LEU A 29 15.24 18.97 2.00
CA LEU A 29 15.45 18.17 0.80
C LEU A 29 16.05 19.09 -0.27
N ILE A 30 17.29 18.83 -0.69
CA ILE A 30 17.91 19.58 -1.78
C ILE A 30 17.56 18.89 -3.09
N THR A 31 16.70 19.50 -3.89
CA THR A 31 16.50 19.07 -5.28
C THR A 31 17.33 19.96 -6.21
N ASN A 32 18.18 19.33 -7.04
CA ASN A 32 19.11 19.95 -7.99
C ASN A 32 20.23 20.79 -7.35
N TYR A 33 21.41 20.19 -7.18
CA TYR A 33 22.65 20.92 -7.03
C TYR A 33 23.57 20.65 -8.22
N SER A 34 24.30 21.68 -8.65
CA SER A 34 25.53 21.51 -9.43
C SER A 34 26.70 21.59 -8.47
N LEU A 35 27.70 20.72 -8.65
CA LEU A 35 28.97 20.85 -7.95
C LEU A 35 29.84 21.86 -8.71
N ASP A 36 30.24 22.93 -8.04
CA ASP A 36 31.33 23.80 -8.49
C ASP A 36 32.46 23.73 -7.48
N ASN A 37 33.62 23.19 -7.88
CA ASN A 37 34.79 22.97 -7.03
C ASN A 37 34.51 22.32 -5.66
N GLY A 38 33.57 21.37 -5.60
CA GLY A 38 33.24 20.66 -4.36
C GLY A 38 32.38 21.44 -3.36
N HIS A 39 31.89 22.63 -3.74
CA HIS A 39 30.91 23.39 -2.96
C HIS A 39 29.51 23.27 -3.57
N ILE A 40 28.50 23.18 -2.70
CA ILE A 40 27.09 23.17 -3.09
C ILE A 40 26.67 24.60 -3.41
N VAL A 41 26.23 24.85 -4.64
CA VAL A 41 25.66 26.13 -5.07
C VAL A 41 24.16 25.94 -5.29
N GLU A 42 23.34 26.73 -4.59
CA GLU A 42 21.88 26.63 -4.59
C GLU A 42 21.26 27.42 -5.77
N THR A 43 20.35 26.79 -6.52
CA THR A 43 19.58 27.48 -7.58
C THR A 43 18.07 27.40 -7.32
N THR A 44 17.56 28.47 -6.69
CA THR A 44 16.17 28.98 -6.68
C THR A 44 15.01 28.18 -6.08
N ASN A 45 14.17 28.96 -5.36
CA ASN A 45 13.02 28.60 -4.54
C ASN A 45 11.87 27.86 -5.27
N GLY A 46 11.58 26.64 -4.82
CA GLY A 46 10.25 26.02 -4.96
C GLY A 46 9.62 25.85 -3.57
N SER A 47 8.40 26.35 -3.37
CA SER A 47 7.65 26.09 -2.14
C SER A 47 6.93 24.74 -2.26
N PHE A 48 7.23 23.81 -1.36
CA PHE A 48 6.51 22.55 -1.22
C PHE A 48 5.71 22.56 0.09
N PHE A 49 4.47 22.06 0.03
CA PHE A 49 3.66 21.82 1.23
C PHE A 49 4.04 20.47 1.83
N PHE A 50 4.49 20.46 3.08
CA PHE A 50 4.59 19.23 3.86
C PHE A 50 3.28 19.01 4.61
N GLN A 51 2.69 17.82 4.49
CA GLN A 51 1.74 17.35 5.49
C GLN A 51 2.58 16.75 6.63
N GLN A 52 2.51 17.38 7.80
CA GLN A 52 3.19 16.89 8.99
C GLN A 52 2.56 15.55 9.39
N PHE A 53 3.28 14.45 9.18
CA PHE A 53 2.96 13.21 9.88
C PHE A 53 3.30 13.41 11.35
N PRO A 54 2.48 12.91 12.31
CA PRO A 54 2.84 12.92 13.72
C PRO A 54 4.20 12.23 13.87
N SER A 55 5.21 13.02 14.21
CA SER A 55 6.58 12.56 14.42
C SER A 55 6.59 11.49 15.51
N HIS A 56 7.28 10.38 15.25
CA HIS A 56 7.83 9.54 16.31
C HIS A 56 8.60 10.43 17.29
N LEU A 57 8.28 10.31 18.58
CA LEU A 57 8.96 11.00 19.66
C LEU A 57 10.43 10.54 19.69
N LEU A 58 11.36 11.42 19.29
CA LEU A 58 12.76 11.25 19.67
C LEU A 58 12.83 11.50 21.18
N LEU A 59 13.08 10.44 21.98
CA LEU A 59 13.50 10.59 23.36
C LEU A 59 14.88 11.26 23.40
N THR A 60 14.90 12.57 23.58
CA THR A 60 16.07 13.26 24.13
C THR A 60 15.92 13.24 25.65
N THR A 61 16.74 12.47 26.34
CA THR A 61 16.82 12.52 27.80
C THR A 61 17.46 13.84 28.23
N SER A 62 16.65 14.85 28.52
CA SER A 62 17.05 15.95 29.41
C SER A 62 16.31 15.75 30.72
N ASP A 63 17.09 15.45 31.75
CA ASP A 63 16.66 15.18 33.12
C ASP A 63 15.91 16.39 33.68
N THR A 64 14.58 16.32 33.74
CA THR A 64 13.73 17.10 34.66
C THR A 64 12.42 16.36 34.85
N THR A 65 12.15 15.99 36.09
CA THR A 65 10.97 15.28 36.58
C THR A 65 9.71 16.14 36.43
N ALA A 66 8.98 15.91 35.34
CA ALA A 66 7.56 16.23 35.24
C ALA A 66 6.86 15.01 34.66
N GLU A 67 6.10 14.31 35.51
CA GLU A 67 5.27 13.17 35.12
C GLU A 67 4.05 13.72 34.36
N ILE A 68 4.22 13.94 33.06
CA ILE A 68 3.11 14.20 32.14
C ILE A 68 2.58 12.84 31.71
N THR A 69 1.52 12.36 32.36
CA THR A 69 0.73 11.23 31.88
C THR A 69 -0.05 11.67 30.64
N SER A 70 0.61 11.66 29.48
CA SER A 70 -0.03 11.85 28.19
C SER A 70 -0.44 10.49 27.64
N THR A 71 -1.71 10.13 27.80
CA THR A 71 -2.31 8.95 27.17
C THR A 71 -2.40 9.20 25.68
N THR A 72 -1.31 8.93 24.96
CA THR A 72 -1.30 8.92 23.51
C THR A 72 -1.91 7.59 23.07
N THR A 73 -3.21 7.60 22.77
CA THR A 73 -3.85 6.49 22.07
C THR A 73 -3.43 6.56 20.61
N THR A 74 -2.19 6.15 20.31
CA THR A 74 -1.78 5.88 18.92
C THR A 74 -2.67 4.76 18.39
N THR A 75 -3.48 5.07 17.38
CA THR A 75 -4.13 4.12 16.49
C THR A 75 -3.06 3.33 15.72
N THR A 76 -2.37 2.43 16.41
CA THR A 76 -1.30 1.56 15.86
C THR A 76 -1.82 0.66 14.74
N THR A 77 -3.09 0.27 14.80
CA THR A 77 -3.71 -0.69 13.88
C THR A 77 -3.72 -0.26 12.41
N ALA A 78 -3.66 1.06 12.14
CA ALA A 78 -3.67 1.60 10.79
C ALA A 78 -2.30 1.48 10.11
N LEU A 79 -1.19 1.79 10.79
CA LEU A 79 0.16 1.65 10.23
C LEU A 79 0.60 0.19 10.12
N ASP A 80 0.13 -0.67 11.02
CA ASP A 80 0.51 -2.09 11.05
C ASP A 80 0.16 -2.81 9.73
N CYS A 81 -0.93 -2.42 9.08
CA CYS A 81 -1.37 -3.09 7.87
C CYS A 81 -0.53 -2.79 6.62
N ILE A 82 0.18 -1.65 6.59
CA ILE A 82 1.15 -1.30 5.54
C ILE A 82 2.57 -1.69 5.94
N ALA A 83 2.88 -1.78 7.23
CA ALA A 83 4.16 -2.30 7.72
C ALA A 83 4.42 -3.73 7.26
N SER A 84 3.36 -4.55 7.15
CA SER A 84 3.47 -5.89 6.58
C SER A 84 3.83 -5.90 5.08
N LEU A 85 3.76 -4.78 4.36
CA LEU A 85 4.18 -4.74 2.95
C LEU A 85 5.71 -4.68 2.80
N VAL A 86 6.44 -4.45 3.89
CA VAL A 86 7.90 -4.47 3.88
C VAL A 86 8.39 -5.88 3.52
N GLY A 87 9.10 -5.99 2.39
CA GLY A 87 9.57 -7.28 1.85
C GLY A 87 8.54 -8.01 0.97
N ALA A 88 7.33 -7.48 0.79
CA ALA A 88 6.36 -8.04 -0.15
C ALA A 88 6.80 -7.77 -1.61
N THR A 89 6.49 -8.72 -2.47
CA THR A 89 6.70 -8.63 -3.93
C THR A 89 5.53 -7.91 -4.58
N SER A 90 5.81 -6.89 -5.39
CA SER A 90 4.80 -6.24 -6.23
C SER A 90 4.46 -7.12 -7.43
N LEU A 91 3.20 -7.54 -7.54
CA LEU A 91 2.70 -8.31 -8.68
C LEU A 91 2.16 -7.41 -9.80
N LEU A 92 1.38 -6.39 -9.43
CA LEU A 92 0.72 -5.49 -10.39
C LEU A 92 0.73 -4.07 -9.84
N TYR A 93 1.03 -3.10 -10.71
CA TYR A 93 0.77 -1.69 -10.44
C TYR A 93 0.12 -1.04 -11.66
N LEU A 94 -1.09 -0.51 -11.46
CA LEU A 94 -1.83 0.29 -12.42
C LEU A 94 -2.03 1.67 -11.84
N ALA A 95 -1.79 2.71 -12.64
CA ALA A 95 -2.01 4.09 -12.25
C ALA A 95 -2.64 4.88 -13.40
N ASN A 96 -3.65 5.67 -13.06
CA ASN A 96 -4.36 6.57 -13.97
C ASN A 96 -4.81 5.90 -15.27
N VAL A 97 -5.26 4.65 -15.16
CA VAL A 97 -5.73 3.89 -16.32
C VAL A 97 -7.09 4.39 -16.77
N SER A 98 -7.37 4.32 -18.07
CA SER A 98 -8.71 4.55 -18.61
C SER A 98 -9.68 3.47 -18.12
N SER A 99 -10.98 3.66 -18.41
CA SER A 99 -11.93 2.57 -18.20
C SER A 99 -11.52 1.34 -19.01
N GLN A 100 -11.64 0.17 -18.40
CA GLN A 100 -11.35 -1.12 -19.02
C GLN A 100 -12.34 -2.17 -18.52
N SER A 101 -12.70 -3.10 -19.40
CA SER A 101 -13.42 -4.33 -19.04
C SER A 101 -12.56 -5.23 -18.16
N TYR A 102 -13.15 -6.28 -17.58
CA TYR A 102 -12.39 -7.25 -16.79
C TYR A 102 -11.21 -7.79 -17.57
N THR A 103 -10.03 -7.62 -16.98
CA THR A 103 -8.77 -8.15 -17.48
C THR A 103 -8.25 -9.14 -16.47
N LYS A 104 -7.87 -10.34 -16.93
CA LYS A 104 -7.25 -11.35 -16.08
C LYS A 104 -5.78 -11.02 -15.89
N TYR A 105 -5.33 -10.99 -14.65
CA TYR A 105 -3.92 -10.96 -14.29
C TYR A 105 -3.54 -12.29 -13.65
N SER A 106 -2.35 -12.80 -13.96
CA SER A 106 -1.87 -14.08 -13.46
C SER A 106 -0.36 -14.04 -13.24
N TYR A 107 0.08 -14.46 -12.07
CA TYR A 107 1.49 -14.44 -11.65
C TYR A 107 1.87 -15.76 -11.00
N ILE A 108 3.16 -16.10 -11.07
CA ILE A 108 3.74 -17.19 -10.29
C ILE A 108 4.50 -16.56 -9.12
N TYR A 109 4.26 -17.07 -7.92
CA TYR A 109 4.93 -16.66 -6.69
C TYR A 109 5.58 -17.87 -6.03
N THR A 110 6.87 -17.79 -5.69
CA THR A 110 7.56 -18.79 -4.89
C THR A 110 7.50 -18.38 -3.41
N ALA A 111 6.87 -19.20 -2.57
CA ALA A 111 6.70 -18.85 -1.17
C ALA A 111 8.03 -18.86 -0.40
N VAL A 112 8.24 -17.84 0.42
CA VAL A 112 9.42 -17.71 1.31
C VAL A 112 9.06 -17.86 2.79
N THR A 113 7.76 -17.91 3.10
CA THR A 113 7.19 -18.11 4.44
C THR A 113 6.17 -19.25 4.42
N THR A 114 5.75 -19.72 5.60
CA THR A 114 4.72 -20.76 5.75
C THR A 114 3.29 -20.20 5.77
N SER A 115 3.14 -18.89 5.84
CA SER A 115 1.89 -18.16 5.71
C SER A 115 2.18 -16.93 4.88
N THR A 116 1.45 -16.77 3.78
CA THR A 116 1.65 -15.66 2.84
C THR A 116 0.43 -14.75 2.87
N ARG A 117 0.69 -13.45 2.82
CA ARG A 117 -0.33 -12.44 2.58
C ARG A 117 -0.43 -12.06 1.10
N LEU A 118 -1.65 -12.02 0.54
CA LEU A 118 -1.95 -11.34 -0.72
C LEU A 118 -2.68 -10.03 -0.39
N THR A 119 -2.13 -8.90 -0.80
CA THR A 119 -2.72 -7.58 -0.55
C THR A 119 -3.08 -6.90 -1.86
N LEU A 120 -4.28 -6.34 -1.93
CA LEU A 120 -4.75 -5.47 -3.00
C LEU A 120 -5.00 -4.09 -2.42
N SER A 121 -4.66 -3.05 -3.18
CA SER A 121 -4.87 -1.67 -2.79
C SER A 121 -5.55 -0.92 -3.92
N PHE A 122 -6.59 -0.15 -3.59
CA PHE A 122 -7.41 0.55 -4.57
C PHE A 122 -7.58 2.01 -4.19
N ARG A 123 -7.41 2.89 -5.19
CA ARG A 123 -7.83 4.29 -5.16
C ARG A 123 -8.58 4.60 -6.44
N MET A 124 -9.70 5.29 -6.32
CA MET A 124 -10.41 5.86 -7.45
C MET A 124 -11.33 6.97 -6.98
N ASP A 125 -10.97 8.23 -7.25
CA ASP A 125 -11.63 9.39 -6.62
C ASP A 125 -13.01 9.73 -7.23
N SER A 126 -13.37 9.18 -8.40
CA SER A 126 -14.62 9.52 -9.10
C SER A 126 -15.38 8.33 -9.70
N ASN A 127 -14.94 7.10 -9.45
CA ASN A 127 -15.54 5.87 -9.96
C ASN A 127 -15.06 4.68 -9.09
N ASN A 128 -15.10 3.45 -9.61
CA ASN A 128 -14.70 2.27 -8.85
C ASN A 128 -13.87 1.26 -9.66
N TRP A 129 -13.01 0.54 -8.95
CA TRP A 129 -12.49 -0.75 -9.36
C TRP A 129 -13.52 -1.83 -9.06
N SER A 130 -13.65 -2.81 -9.97
CA SER A 130 -14.32 -4.07 -9.65
C SER A 130 -13.30 -5.20 -9.67
N LEU A 131 -13.24 -5.95 -8.57
CA LEU A 131 -12.38 -7.11 -8.35
C LEU A 131 -13.25 -8.36 -8.27
N ASP A 132 -12.87 -9.40 -9.00
CA ASP A 132 -13.58 -10.68 -9.01
C ASP A 132 -12.61 -11.85 -9.25
N THR A 133 -13.04 -13.05 -8.87
CA THR A 133 -12.36 -14.34 -9.05
C THR A 133 -10.89 -14.31 -8.62
N VAL A 134 -10.62 -13.80 -7.41
CA VAL A 134 -9.29 -13.91 -6.79
C VAL A 134 -9.02 -15.36 -6.47
N SER A 135 -7.87 -15.87 -6.92
CA SER A 135 -7.51 -17.27 -6.81
C SER A 135 -6.04 -17.40 -6.48
N VAL A 136 -5.74 -18.27 -5.52
CA VAL A 136 -4.38 -18.70 -5.21
C VAL A 136 -4.34 -20.22 -5.18
N LYS A 137 -3.57 -20.82 -6.08
CA LYS A 137 -3.45 -22.28 -6.19
C LYS A 137 -2.01 -22.71 -6.10
N LYS A 138 -1.73 -23.82 -5.42
CA LYS A 138 -0.41 -24.47 -5.49
C LYS A 138 -0.18 -24.94 -6.92
N SER A 139 0.95 -24.58 -7.52
CA SER A 139 1.25 -24.87 -8.94
C SER A 139 1.20 -26.38 -9.19
N GLY A 140 0.57 -26.79 -10.28
CA GLY A 140 0.34 -28.20 -10.59
C GLY A 140 -0.81 -28.86 -9.84
N THR A 141 -1.58 -28.10 -9.03
CA THR A 141 -2.79 -28.60 -8.36
C THR A 141 -4.02 -27.77 -8.73
N SER A 142 -5.22 -28.30 -8.46
CA SER A 142 -6.48 -27.56 -8.55
C SER A 142 -6.96 -27.01 -7.21
N ILE A 143 -6.14 -27.13 -6.16
CA ILE A 143 -6.52 -26.74 -4.79
C ILE A 143 -6.52 -25.23 -4.69
N GLU A 144 -7.71 -24.66 -4.49
CA GLU A 144 -7.91 -23.26 -4.16
C GLU A 144 -7.60 -23.02 -2.68
N LEU A 145 -6.81 -21.99 -2.39
CA LEU A 145 -6.43 -21.64 -1.01
C LEU A 145 -7.32 -20.52 -0.45
N LEU A 146 -8.00 -19.76 -1.30
CA LEU A 146 -8.92 -18.72 -0.86
C LEU A 146 -10.35 -19.25 -0.76
N ALA A 147 -10.93 -19.23 0.44
CA ALA A 147 -12.26 -19.78 0.69
C ALA A 147 -13.40 -19.07 -0.06
N ASN A 148 -13.23 -17.79 -0.41
CA ASN A 148 -14.28 -16.95 -1.01
C ASN A 148 -13.65 -15.83 -1.85
N GLY A 149 -12.68 -16.19 -2.70
CA GLY A 149 -11.99 -15.23 -3.57
C GLY A 149 -12.82 -14.76 -4.78
N ASP A 150 -13.88 -15.49 -5.13
CA ASP A 150 -14.90 -15.17 -6.13
C ASP A 150 -16.16 -14.53 -5.52
N PHE A 151 -16.15 -14.25 -4.21
CA PHE A 151 -17.25 -13.59 -3.48
C PHE A 151 -18.62 -14.29 -3.56
N HIS A 152 -18.69 -15.58 -3.94
CA HIS A 152 -19.95 -16.30 -4.14
C HIS A 152 -20.86 -16.36 -2.90
N LEU A 153 -20.30 -16.12 -1.71
CA LEU A 153 -21.06 -16.02 -0.44
C LEU A 153 -21.80 -14.68 -0.27
N GLY A 154 -21.63 -13.73 -1.20
CA GLY A 154 -22.24 -12.40 -1.15
C GLY A 154 -21.69 -11.49 -0.05
N ASN A 155 -20.50 -11.81 0.46
CA ASN A 155 -19.83 -11.06 1.52
C ASN A 155 -18.30 -11.19 1.40
N GLY A 156 -17.55 -10.45 2.24
CA GLY A 156 -16.09 -10.47 2.29
C GLY A 156 -15.50 -11.55 3.21
N THR A 157 -16.15 -12.71 3.40
CA THR A 157 -15.60 -13.77 4.27
C THR A 157 -14.19 -14.15 3.83
N GLY A 158 -13.26 -14.25 4.79
CA GLY A 158 -11.83 -14.53 4.53
C GLY A 158 -11.01 -13.32 4.06
N LEU A 159 -11.67 -12.20 3.72
CA LEU A 159 -11.02 -10.95 3.36
C LEU A 159 -10.96 -10.03 4.58
N SER A 160 -9.77 -9.50 4.84
CA SER A 160 -9.57 -8.41 5.79
C SER A 160 -9.34 -7.10 5.05
N SER A 161 -9.60 -5.99 5.72
CA SER A 161 -9.40 -4.66 5.11
C SER A 161 -8.74 -3.70 6.09
N CYS A 162 -8.01 -2.73 5.56
CA CYS A 162 -7.48 -1.61 6.34
C CYS A 162 -7.50 -0.31 5.55
N ASN A 163 -7.57 0.80 6.27
CA ASN A 163 -7.62 2.15 5.71
C ASN A 163 -6.61 3.04 6.45
N PRO A 164 -5.31 2.87 6.17
CA PRO A 164 -4.23 3.50 6.93
C PRO A 164 -4.26 5.03 6.84
N TYR A 165 -4.81 5.56 5.74
CA TYR A 165 -4.86 6.98 5.43
C TYR A 165 -6.18 7.63 5.82
N ASN A 166 -7.08 6.90 6.48
CA ASN A 166 -8.43 7.37 6.81
C ASN A 166 -9.15 7.96 5.57
N ALA A 167 -8.95 7.31 4.42
CA ALA A 167 -9.61 7.65 3.16
C ALA A 167 -11.13 7.48 3.28
N THR A 168 -11.88 8.08 2.36
CA THR A 168 -13.31 7.77 2.27
C THR A 168 -13.46 6.39 1.65
N LYS A 169 -13.59 5.37 2.51
CA LYS A 169 -13.68 3.95 2.12
C LYS A 169 -15.01 3.65 1.44
N SER A 170 -14.97 2.90 0.33
CA SER A 170 -16.18 2.48 -0.40
C SER A 170 -16.17 1.00 -0.83
N GLY A 171 -15.26 0.18 -0.29
CA GLY A 171 -15.17 -1.24 -0.61
C GLY A 171 -16.30 -2.09 -0.03
N PHE A 172 -17.09 -2.78 -0.89
CA PHE A 172 -18.08 -3.78 -0.49
C PHE A 172 -18.36 -4.81 -1.60
N VAL A 173 -18.92 -5.96 -1.21
CA VAL A 173 -19.42 -6.97 -2.16
C VAL A 173 -20.78 -6.54 -2.72
N ILE A 174 -20.95 -6.63 -4.04
CA ILE A 174 -22.18 -6.29 -4.76
C ILE A 174 -22.78 -7.54 -5.38
N ASN A 175 -24.11 -7.63 -5.39
CA ASN A 175 -24.87 -8.63 -6.14
C ASN A 175 -25.39 -8.03 -7.46
N ASP A 176 -24.67 -8.27 -8.56
CA ASP A 176 -25.04 -7.85 -9.91
C ASP A 176 -24.38 -8.76 -10.96
N SER A 177 -25.14 -9.73 -11.46
CA SER A 177 -24.68 -10.72 -12.43
C SER A 177 -24.39 -10.17 -13.82
N LEU A 178 -24.81 -8.94 -14.14
CA LEU A 178 -24.50 -8.30 -15.41
C LEU A 178 -23.11 -7.64 -15.38
N ASN A 179 -22.62 -7.31 -14.19
CA ASN A 179 -21.33 -6.65 -13.98
C ASN A 179 -20.31 -7.49 -13.20
N ALA A 180 -20.69 -8.66 -12.68
CA ALA A 180 -19.75 -9.64 -12.17
C ALA A 180 -18.96 -10.27 -13.32
N GLN A 181 -17.70 -10.62 -13.07
CA GLN A 181 -16.93 -11.42 -14.03
C GLN A 181 -17.40 -12.88 -14.00
N SER A 182 -17.77 -13.37 -12.81
CA SER A 182 -18.30 -14.71 -12.61
C SER A 182 -19.45 -14.72 -11.59
N GLY A 183 -20.45 -15.55 -11.83
CA GLY A 183 -21.60 -15.65 -10.92
C GLY A 183 -22.38 -14.34 -10.81
N SER A 184 -22.69 -13.93 -9.58
CA SER A 184 -23.46 -12.70 -9.32
C SER A 184 -22.74 -11.71 -8.42
N PHE A 185 -21.58 -12.07 -7.86
CA PHE A 185 -20.95 -11.30 -6.80
C PHE A 185 -19.54 -10.85 -7.16
N TYR A 186 -19.19 -9.62 -6.81
CA TYR A 186 -17.84 -9.08 -6.96
C TYR A 186 -17.58 -8.00 -5.91
N TRP A 187 -16.31 -7.69 -5.64
CA TRP A 187 -15.93 -6.56 -4.81
C TRP A 187 -15.87 -5.28 -5.63
N LYS A 188 -16.52 -4.21 -5.17
CA LYS A 188 -16.45 -2.88 -5.77
C LYS A 188 -15.75 -1.93 -4.80
N ASP A 189 -14.75 -1.20 -5.27
CA ASP A 189 -13.98 -0.25 -4.45
C ASP A 189 -13.76 1.10 -5.14
N GLY A 190 -14.07 2.18 -4.44
CA GLY A 190 -13.94 3.57 -4.92
C GLY A 190 -13.32 4.48 -3.86
N SER A 191 -12.33 3.97 -3.10
CA SER A 191 -11.66 4.77 -2.07
C SER A 191 -11.15 6.10 -2.64
N THR A 192 -11.57 7.21 -2.02
CA THR A 192 -11.30 8.58 -2.47
C THR A 192 -10.26 9.27 -1.58
N GLY A 193 -9.35 10.02 -2.19
CA GLY A 193 -8.33 10.83 -1.53
C GLY A 193 -7.06 10.05 -1.18
N ALA A 194 -7.19 8.76 -0.86
CA ALA A 194 -6.08 7.83 -0.70
C ALA A 194 -6.54 6.39 -0.96
N ALA A 195 -5.59 5.46 -1.06
CA ALA A 195 -5.90 4.06 -1.25
C ALA A 195 -6.29 3.39 0.07
N ASP A 196 -7.26 2.48 0.01
CA ASP A 196 -7.46 1.49 1.05
C ASP A 196 -6.87 0.14 0.60
N TYR A 197 -6.90 -0.83 1.50
CA TYR A 197 -6.28 -2.13 1.29
C TYR A 197 -7.20 -3.26 1.71
N LEU A 198 -7.11 -4.34 0.96
CA LEU A 198 -7.79 -5.61 1.14
C LEU A 198 -6.73 -6.70 1.17
N TYR A 199 -6.87 -7.69 2.03
CA TYR A 199 -5.89 -8.77 2.06
C TYR A 199 -6.46 -10.11 2.50
N TYR A 200 -5.82 -11.17 2.02
CA TYR A 200 -6.00 -12.55 2.41
C TYR A 200 -4.73 -13.07 3.07
N TYR A 201 -4.89 -13.95 4.06
CA TYR A 201 -3.82 -14.85 4.52
C TYR A 201 -4.14 -16.27 4.08
N PHE A 202 -3.12 -17.00 3.65
CA PHE A 202 -3.25 -18.41 3.30
C PHE A 202 -1.96 -19.17 3.62
N PRO A 203 -2.06 -20.46 3.98
CA PRO A 203 -0.89 -21.29 4.26
C PRO A 203 -0.09 -21.55 2.99
N THR A 204 1.23 -21.58 3.13
CA THR A 204 2.18 -21.87 2.05
C THR A 204 3.29 -22.82 2.51
N ASP A 205 3.90 -23.52 1.56
CA ASP A 205 5.10 -24.33 1.77
C ASP A 205 6.29 -23.56 1.20
N ILE A 206 7.32 -23.31 2.02
CA ILE A 206 8.52 -22.58 1.58
C ILE A 206 9.15 -23.28 0.36
N GLY A 207 9.50 -22.51 -0.66
CA GLY A 207 10.07 -22.98 -1.92
C GLY A 207 9.05 -23.50 -2.93
N THR A 208 7.77 -23.58 -2.57
CA THR A 208 6.70 -24.00 -3.49
C THR A 208 6.20 -22.83 -4.33
N ASN A 209 5.91 -23.11 -5.61
CA ASN A 209 5.30 -22.15 -6.53
C ASN A 209 3.78 -22.14 -6.38
N TYR A 210 3.19 -20.96 -6.37
CA TYR A 210 1.76 -20.69 -6.33
C TYR A 210 1.37 -19.82 -7.53
N THR A 211 0.25 -20.16 -8.18
CA THR A 211 -0.37 -19.33 -9.20
C THR A 211 -1.36 -18.40 -8.52
N VAL A 212 -1.11 -17.10 -8.60
CA VAL A 212 -2.01 -16.04 -8.15
C VAL A 212 -2.72 -15.48 -9.36
N SER A 213 -4.05 -15.42 -9.35
CA SER A 213 -4.80 -14.78 -10.42
C SER A 213 -6.03 -14.06 -9.92
N PHE A 214 -6.47 -13.06 -10.67
CA PHE A 214 -7.65 -12.25 -10.36
C PHE A 214 -8.12 -11.52 -11.63
N TYR A 215 -9.36 -11.05 -11.62
CA TYR A 215 -9.89 -10.16 -12.65
C TYR A 215 -10.12 -8.76 -12.08
N LEU A 216 -9.68 -7.75 -12.84
CA LEU A 216 -9.92 -6.34 -12.50
C LEU A 216 -10.57 -5.61 -13.66
N LYS A 217 -11.62 -4.85 -13.35
CA LYS A 217 -12.29 -3.88 -14.22
C LYS A 217 -12.06 -2.48 -13.64
N SER A 218 -11.80 -1.50 -14.50
CA SER A 218 -11.69 -0.09 -14.10
C SER A 218 -12.90 0.68 -14.63
N GLY A 219 -13.59 1.40 -13.75
CA GLY A 219 -14.57 2.40 -14.16
C GLY A 219 -13.93 3.64 -14.83
N GLY A 220 -12.61 3.78 -14.77
CA GLY A 220 -11.90 5.00 -15.15
C GLY A 220 -12.01 6.07 -14.05
N GLY A 221 -11.88 7.34 -14.42
CA GLY A 221 -11.85 8.43 -13.45
C GLY A 221 -10.45 8.61 -12.84
N LEU A 222 -10.06 9.86 -12.61
CA LEU A 222 -8.71 10.21 -12.17
C LEU A 222 -8.77 11.04 -10.87
N PRO A 223 -7.76 10.89 -9.99
CA PRO A 223 -6.71 9.88 -10.03
C PRO A 223 -7.24 8.47 -9.71
N ASN A 224 -6.60 7.45 -10.27
CA ASN A 224 -6.84 6.07 -9.89
C ASN A 224 -5.56 5.26 -9.76
N SER A 225 -5.59 4.24 -8.91
CA SER A 225 -4.52 3.24 -8.84
C SER A 225 -5.04 1.91 -8.32
N ALA A 226 -4.47 0.83 -8.84
CA ALA A 226 -4.61 -0.51 -8.28
C ALA A 226 -3.22 -1.12 -8.10
N HIS A 227 -2.92 -1.60 -6.90
CA HIS A 227 -1.65 -2.26 -6.60
C HIS A 227 -1.90 -3.62 -5.96
N VAL A 228 -1.21 -4.65 -6.43
CA VAL A 228 -1.24 -5.98 -5.83
C VAL A 228 0.15 -6.39 -5.35
N TYR A 229 0.22 -6.85 -4.11
CA TYR A 229 1.43 -7.31 -3.43
C TYR A 229 1.24 -8.74 -2.92
N ILE A 230 2.31 -9.52 -2.88
CA ILE A 230 2.31 -10.84 -2.25
C ILE A 230 3.58 -11.07 -1.43
N GLY A 231 3.45 -11.74 -0.30
CA GLY A 231 4.53 -11.95 0.66
C GLY A 231 4.33 -11.13 1.92
N SER A 232 5.17 -11.40 2.93
CA SER A 232 5.00 -11.15 4.37
C SER A 232 4.41 -12.33 5.12
#